data_AF-A0A8C5TNP6-F1
#
_entry.id   AF-A0A8C5TNP6-F1
#
_cell.length_a   1.000
_cell.length_b   1.000
_cell.length_c   1.000
_cell.angle_alpha   90.00
_cell.angle_beta   90.00
_cell.angle_gamma   90.00
#
_symmetry.space_group_name_H-M   'P 1'
#
loop_
_entity.id
_entity.type
_entity.pdbx_description
1 polymer ?
#
loop_
_entity_poly.entity_id
_entity_poly.type
_entity_poly.pdbx_seq_one_letter_code
_entity_poly.pdbx_strand_id
1 'polypeptide(L)'
;LALTESLKIGLPALQLYGTHRQTPLFPHPAELGADLLQPVLPTQQGGYIRTLVLPLKYIFGIQIVVKGKENLRTKKPYVLVLNHQTSLDIMVMMEILPKRCVPIAKKEILYMGTFGLACWLAGIIFIDRKRREESISTLTEVAQSLHKDNLRVLIFPEGTRNHGDSMLPFKRGAFLLAVKAQVPIIPVVLSSYYNFYNQKEKRFTPGKMIIQILPEVETLGLGPDDVPKLTAQIRDSMDFHIPLKHRRRHCFLPLPWGGFGRYLCHKRN
;
A
#
# COMPACT_ATOMS: atom_id res chain seq x y z
N LEU A 1 6.30 17.46 7.61
CA LEU A 1 6.93 18.77 7.83
C LEU A 1 5.91 19.92 7.97
N ALA A 2 4.71 19.67 8.48
CA ALA A 2 3.73 20.74 8.77
C ALA A 2 2.84 20.42 10.00
N LEU A 3 3.34 19.58 10.92
CA LEU A 3 2.58 19.18 12.14
C LEU A 3 3.48 19.09 13.38
N THR A 4 4.69 19.67 13.36
CA THR A 4 5.66 19.56 14.46
C THR A 4 5.99 20.89 15.15
N GLU A 5 5.25 21.98 14.89
CA GLU A 5 5.61 23.33 15.37
C GLU A 5 4.61 23.97 16.34
N SER A 6 3.91 23.20 17.16
CA SER A 6 3.06 23.79 18.19
C SER A 6 3.05 22.96 19.45
N LEU A 7 4.12 23.08 20.25
CA LEU A 7 4.16 22.89 21.70
C LEU A 7 5.60 23.16 22.18
N LYS A 8 5.96 24.45 22.26
CA LYS A 8 7.08 24.92 23.08
C LYS A 8 6.48 25.78 24.18
N ILE A 9 6.35 25.21 25.37
CA ILE A 9 6.18 25.97 26.62
C ILE A 9 7.23 25.39 27.57
N GLY A 10 8.17 26.24 27.96
CA GLY A 10 9.29 25.88 28.83
C GLY A 10 8.94 25.95 30.31
N LEU A 11 9.71 25.22 31.11
CA LEU A 11 10.01 25.48 32.52
C LEU A 11 11.33 24.75 32.88
N PRO A 12 12.08 25.25 33.88
CA PRO A 12 13.54 25.20 33.92
C PRO A 12 14.10 23.96 34.61
N ALA A 13 15.37 23.71 34.34
CA ALA A 13 16.19 22.68 34.95
C ALA A 13 16.29 22.85 36.48
N LEU A 14 16.01 21.77 37.22
CA LEU A 14 16.52 21.57 38.57
C LEU A 14 17.30 20.26 38.61
N GLN A 15 18.59 20.41 38.87
CA GLN A 15 19.59 19.35 38.96
C GLN A 15 19.76 19.04 40.44
N LEU A 16 19.30 17.87 40.90
CA LEU A 16 19.64 17.33 42.21
C LEU A 16 20.13 15.89 42.06
N TYR A 17 21.37 15.71 42.50
CA TYR A 17 22.11 14.47 42.61
C TYR A 17 21.42 13.47 43.55
N GLY A 18 21.47 12.18 43.20
CA GLY A 18 21.08 11.08 44.06
C GLY A 18 21.46 9.75 43.44
N THR A 19 22.55 9.16 43.92
CA THR A 19 23.15 7.90 43.49
C THR A 19 22.21 6.71 43.71
N HIS A 20 21.64 6.18 42.63
CA HIS A 20 21.16 4.81 42.54
C HIS A 20 21.46 4.32 41.12
N ARG A 21 22.06 3.12 41.00
CA ARG A 21 22.36 2.48 39.71
C ARG A 21 21.11 2.53 38.82
N GLN A 22 21.14 3.37 37.79
CA GLN A 22 20.13 3.37 36.74
C GLN A 22 20.31 2.09 35.94
N THR A 23 19.48 1.10 36.22
CA THR A 23 19.12 0.12 35.19
C THR A 23 18.56 0.94 34.02
N PRO A 24 19.10 0.81 32.80
CA PRO A 24 18.58 1.56 31.67
C PRO A 24 17.11 1.17 31.45
N LEU A 25 16.23 2.18 31.40
CA LEU A 25 14.78 2.01 31.22
C LEU A 25 14.42 1.39 29.85
N PHE A 26 15.40 1.15 28.99
CA PHE A 26 15.27 0.47 27.72
C PHE A 26 16.53 -0.39 27.46
N PRO A 27 16.39 -1.69 27.16
CA PRO A 27 17.54 -2.54 26.83
C PRO A 27 18.14 -2.17 25.46
N HIS A 28 19.44 -2.42 25.32
CA HIS A 28 20.22 -2.20 24.10
C HIS A 28 19.78 -3.19 22.98
N PRO A 29 19.63 -2.75 21.72
CA PRO A 29 18.96 -3.49 20.64
C PRO A 29 19.70 -4.74 20.10
N ALA A 30 20.75 -5.22 20.78
CA ALA A 30 21.41 -6.48 20.44
C ALA A 30 20.75 -7.71 21.12
N GLU A 31 19.84 -7.49 22.08
CA GLU A 31 19.16 -8.56 22.84
C GLU A 31 17.68 -8.74 22.47
N LEU A 32 17.16 -7.93 21.54
CA LEU A 32 15.80 -8.09 21.01
C LEU A 32 15.82 -9.09 19.86
N GLY A 33 15.73 -10.37 20.22
CA GLY A 33 15.49 -11.47 19.27
C GLY A 33 14.27 -11.19 18.39
N ALA A 34 14.33 -11.66 17.15
CA ALA A 34 13.34 -11.45 16.09
C ALA A 34 11.91 -11.88 16.48
N ASP A 35 11.75 -12.63 17.58
CA ASP A 35 10.49 -13.23 18.03
C ASP A 35 9.60 -12.28 18.86
N LEU A 36 10.10 -11.12 19.31
CA LEU A 36 9.35 -10.19 20.18
C LEU A 36 8.73 -8.98 19.46
N LEU A 37 8.89 -8.86 18.14
CA LEU A 37 8.55 -7.62 17.41
C LEU A 37 7.28 -7.66 16.57
N GLN A 38 6.51 -8.75 16.57
CA GLN A 38 5.20 -8.76 15.91
C GLN A 38 4.16 -9.28 16.89
N PRO A 39 3.20 -8.46 17.36
CA PRO A 39 2.01 -9.02 17.98
C PRO A 39 1.31 -9.90 16.93
N VAL A 40 1.51 -11.21 17.06
CA VAL A 40 0.72 -12.25 16.39
C VAL A 40 -0.68 -12.20 17.00
N LEU A 41 -1.51 -11.23 16.62
CA LEU A 41 -2.95 -11.29 16.87
C LEU A 41 -3.78 -10.64 15.76
N PRO A 42 -4.89 -11.28 15.35
CA PRO A 42 -5.62 -10.96 14.14
C PRO A 42 -6.50 -9.73 14.37
N THR A 43 -6.08 -8.57 13.85
CA THR A 43 -6.96 -7.59 13.18
C THR A 43 -8.31 -7.28 13.86
N GLN A 44 -8.26 -6.81 15.11
CA GLN A 44 -9.32 -6.00 15.71
C GLN A 44 -8.94 -4.50 15.69
N GLN A 45 -7.64 -4.17 15.63
CA GLN A 45 -7.16 -2.79 15.79
C GLN A 45 -7.36 -1.88 14.57
N GLY A 46 -7.53 -2.46 13.37
CA GLY A 46 -7.82 -1.70 12.15
C GLY A 46 -9.11 -0.88 12.23
N GLY A 47 -10.06 -1.28 13.10
CA GLY A 47 -11.28 -0.52 13.34
C GLY A 47 -11.02 0.87 13.92
N TYR A 48 -10.16 0.99 14.94
CA TYR A 48 -9.89 2.27 15.60
C TYR A 48 -9.15 3.25 14.68
N ILE A 49 -8.13 2.77 13.98
CA ILE A 49 -7.37 3.60 13.03
C ILE A 49 -8.28 4.03 11.87
N ARG A 50 -9.13 3.13 11.39
CA ARG A 50 -10.14 3.46 10.37
C ARG A 50 -11.09 4.55 10.85
N THR A 51 -11.61 4.46 12.09
CA THR A 51 -12.49 5.48 12.67
C THR A 51 -11.78 6.82 12.88
N LEU A 52 -10.48 6.82 13.17
CA LEU A 52 -9.69 8.04 13.35
C LEU A 52 -9.30 8.71 12.03
N VAL A 53 -8.93 7.93 11.01
CA VAL A 53 -8.39 8.44 9.74
C VAL A 53 -9.49 8.78 8.74
N LEU A 54 -10.59 8.02 8.67
CA LEU A 54 -11.63 8.26 7.67
C LEU A 54 -12.30 9.64 7.76
N PRO A 55 -12.57 10.22 8.95
CA PRO A 55 -13.15 11.55 9.05
C PRO A 55 -12.30 12.65 8.39
N LEU A 56 -10.97 12.45 8.32
CA LEU A 56 -10.06 13.40 7.68
C LEU A 56 -10.42 13.63 6.21
N LYS A 57 -11.00 12.64 5.52
CA LYS A 57 -11.43 12.83 4.12
C LYS A 57 -12.50 13.93 3.98
N TYR A 58 -13.36 14.11 4.98
CA TYR A 58 -14.37 15.18 4.97
C TYR A 58 -13.75 16.54 5.26
N ILE A 59 -12.81 16.62 6.20
CA ILE A 59 -12.06 17.84 6.51
C ILE A 59 -11.28 18.32 5.28
N PHE A 60 -10.69 17.38 4.54
CA PHE A 60 -9.95 17.66 3.32
C PHE A 60 -10.81 17.75 2.05
N GLY A 61 -12.14 17.56 2.14
CA GLY A 61 -13.03 17.59 0.98
C GLY A 61 -12.71 16.52 -0.09
N ILE A 62 -12.14 15.38 0.32
CA ILE A 62 -11.83 14.25 -0.57
C ILE A 62 -13.03 13.32 -0.66
N GLN A 63 -13.66 13.29 -1.84
CA GLN A 63 -14.69 12.31 -2.18
C GLN A 63 -14.05 11.03 -2.72
N ILE A 64 -14.14 9.94 -1.96
CA ILE A 64 -13.65 8.63 -2.39
C ILE A 64 -14.79 7.86 -3.07
N VAL A 65 -14.58 7.42 -4.30
CA VAL A 65 -15.51 6.57 -5.06
C VAL A 65 -14.85 5.24 -5.34
N VAL A 66 -15.44 4.17 -4.78
CA VAL A 66 -14.96 2.80 -4.93
C VAL A 66 -15.78 2.08 -6.00
N LYS A 67 -15.10 1.48 -6.99
CA LYS A 67 -15.67 0.59 -8.01
C LYS A 67 -15.10 -0.81 -7.81
N GLY A 68 -15.89 -1.85 -8.10
CA GLY A 68 -15.44 -3.24 -7.99
C GLY A 68 -15.41 -3.77 -6.55
N LYS A 69 -16.17 -3.18 -5.62
CA LYS A 69 -16.14 -3.55 -4.20
C LYS A 69 -16.57 -5.01 -3.96
N GLU A 70 -17.36 -5.56 -4.86
CA GLU A 70 -17.77 -6.96 -4.93
C GLU A 70 -16.58 -7.92 -5.00
N ASN A 71 -15.47 -7.54 -5.65
CA ASN A 71 -14.27 -8.37 -5.77
C ASN A 71 -13.57 -8.59 -4.42
N LEU A 72 -13.80 -7.73 -3.42
CA LEU A 72 -13.26 -7.90 -2.06
C LEU A 72 -14.17 -8.74 -1.14
N ARG A 73 -15.33 -9.23 -1.61
CA ARG A 73 -16.27 -9.99 -0.78
C ARG A 73 -15.87 -11.45 -0.56
N THR A 74 -14.75 -11.89 -1.14
CA THR A 74 -14.26 -13.26 -0.98
C THR A 74 -13.84 -13.54 0.47
N LYS A 75 -14.26 -14.71 0.97
CA LYS A 75 -13.88 -15.19 2.31
C LYS A 75 -12.49 -15.83 2.33
N LYS A 76 -11.95 -16.18 1.16
CA LYS A 76 -10.63 -16.80 0.99
C LYS A 76 -9.50 -15.81 1.32
N PRO A 77 -8.30 -16.28 1.65
CA PRO A 77 -7.11 -15.45 1.72
C PRO A 77 -6.71 -14.97 0.32
N TYR A 78 -6.13 -13.77 0.23
CA TYR A 78 -5.64 -13.19 -1.03
C TYR A 78 -4.60 -12.10 -0.77
N VAL A 79 -3.84 -11.77 -1.80
CA VAL A 79 -2.87 -10.67 -1.79
C VAL A 79 -3.46 -9.48 -2.56
N LEU A 80 -3.61 -8.33 -1.91
CA LEU A 80 -3.95 -7.08 -2.56
C LEU A 80 -2.68 -6.38 -3.04
N VAL A 81 -2.69 -5.93 -4.29
CA VAL A 81 -1.62 -5.12 -4.87
C VAL A 81 -2.15 -3.77 -5.32
N LEU A 82 -1.49 -2.69 -4.90
CA LEU A 82 -1.93 -1.32 -5.18
C LEU A 82 -0.80 -0.46 -5.71
N ASN A 83 -1.10 0.45 -6.65
CA ASN A 83 -0.14 1.49 -7.01
C ASN A 83 0.03 2.49 -5.85
N HIS A 84 1.24 3.04 -5.71
CA HIS A 84 1.60 3.93 -4.61
C HIS A 84 1.95 5.30 -5.18
N GLN A 85 1.17 6.33 -4.87
CA GLN A 85 1.38 7.67 -5.40
C GLN A 85 1.74 8.68 -4.34
N THR A 86 1.09 8.65 -3.18
CA THR A 86 1.25 9.70 -2.16
C THR A 86 1.09 9.16 -0.75
N SER A 87 1.35 9.98 0.26
CA SER A 87 0.99 9.62 1.64
C SER A 87 -0.52 9.55 1.87
N LEU A 88 -1.34 10.16 1.02
CA LEU A 88 -2.81 10.09 1.10
C LEU A 88 -3.34 8.69 0.76
N ASP A 89 -2.52 7.81 0.20
CA ASP A 89 -2.86 6.40 -0.02
C ASP A 89 -3.26 5.69 1.29
N ILE A 90 -2.86 6.22 2.46
CA ILE A 90 -3.32 5.72 3.75
C ILE A 90 -4.84 5.88 3.92
N MET A 91 -5.44 6.97 3.45
CA MET A 91 -6.89 7.19 3.54
C MET A 91 -7.64 6.22 2.64
N VAL A 92 -7.11 6.00 1.44
CA VAL A 92 -7.63 5.00 0.51
C VAL A 92 -7.54 3.61 1.12
N MET A 93 -6.38 3.25 1.67
CA MET A 93 -6.19 1.98 2.36
C MET A 93 -7.24 1.80 3.45
N MET A 94 -7.43 2.79 4.32
CA MET A 94 -8.46 2.73 5.37
C MET A 94 -9.90 2.59 4.84
N GLU A 95 -10.20 3.02 3.62
CA GLU A 95 -11.53 2.86 3.01
C GLU A 95 -11.76 1.42 2.52
N ILE A 96 -10.78 0.81 1.87
CA ILE A 96 -10.91 -0.51 1.21
C ILE A 96 -10.34 -1.67 2.01
N LEU A 97 -9.59 -1.41 3.09
CA LEU A 97 -8.90 -2.46 3.84
C LEU A 97 -9.91 -3.50 4.33
N PRO A 98 -9.80 -4.76 3.87
CA PRO A 98 -10.70 -5.81 4.31
C PRO A 98 -10.40 -6.19 5.76
N LYS A 99 -11.37 -6.83 6.42
CA LYS A 99 -11.13 -7.45 7.74
C LYS A 99 -10.00 -8.47 7.61
N ARG A 100 -9.17 -8.59 8.65
CA ARG A 100 -8.05 -9.52 8.64
C ARG A 100 -7.01 -9.26 7.55
N CYS A 101 -6.76 -7.98 7.26
CA CYS A 101 -5.73 -7.57 6.31
C CYS A 101 -4.49 -7.01 6.99
N VAL A 102 -3.32 -7.47 6.59
CA VAL A 102 -2.01 -7.06 7.09
C VAL A 102 -1.23 -6.35 5.98
N PRO A 103 -0.97 -5.04 6.10
CA PRO A 103 -0.09 -4.33 5.17
C PRO A 103 1.37 -4.72 5.37
N ILE A 104 2.13 -4.73 4.27
CA ILE A 104 3.59 -4.90 4.30
C ILE A 104 4.26 -3.56 3.95
N ALA A 105 5.15 -3.10 4.81
CA ALA A 105 5.84 -1.82 4.71
C ALA A 105 7.37 -1.98 4.77
N LYS A 106 8.07 -0.89 4.44
CA LYS A 106 9.53 -0.77 4.58
C LYS A 106 9.93 -0.69 6.06
N LYS A 107 10.98 -1.40 6.48
CA LYS A 107 11.51 -1.35 7.86
C LYS A 107 11.83 0.07 8.33
N GLU A 108 12.25 0.95 7.44
CA GLU A 108 12.53 2.35 7.75
C GLU A 108 11.30 3.12 8.28
N ILE A 109 10.08 2.69 7.93
CA ILE A 109 8.84 3.34 8.40
C ILE A 109 8.64 3.15 9.91
N LEU A 110 9.14 2.05 10.48
CA LEU A 110 9.08 1.79 11.91
C LEU A 110 9.78 2.90 12.72
N TYR A 111 10.82 3.51 12.16
CA TYR A 111 11.61 4.55 12.84
C TYR A 111 11.08 5.97 12.64
N MET A 112 9.91 6.15 12.02
CA MET A 112 9.27 7.46 11.82
C MET A 112 8.53 7.96 13.09
N GLY A 113 9.11 7.74 14.27
CA GLY A 113 8.56 8.18 15.55
C GLY A 113 7.15 7.66 15.82
N THR A 114 6.23 8.57 16.14
CA THR A 114 4.82 8.23 16.46
C THR A 114 4.09 7.54 15.32
N PHE A 115 4.41 7.88 14.07
CA PHE A 115 3.82 7.22 12.90
C PHE A 115 4.28 5.75 12.79
N GLY A 116 5.57 5.50 13.03
CA GLY A 116 6.13 4.15 13.05
C GLY A 116 5.51 3.28 14.16
N LEU A 117 5.36 3.85 15.35
CA LEU A 117 4.67 3.21 16.47
C LEU A 117 3.21 2.88 16.15
N ALA A 118 2.48 3.82 15.54
CA ALA A 118 1.09 3.59 15.13
C ALA A 118 0.99 2.48 14.07
N CYS A 119 1.92 2.43 13.11
CA CYS A 119 2.01 1.35 12.12
C CYS A 119 2.30 -0.01 12.78
N TRP A 120 3.18 -0.04 13.77
CA TRP A 120 3.51 -1.25 14.52
C TRP A 120 2.32 -1.76 15.34
N LEU A 121 1.64 -0.87 16.07
CA LEU A 121 0.40 -1.20 16.80
C LEU A 121 -0.71 -1.68 15.85
N ALA A 122 -0.77 -1.12 14.64
CA ALA A 122 -1.72 -1.56 13.61
C ALA A 122 -1.44 -2.97 13.07
N GLY A 123 -0.33 -3.61 13.46
CA GLY A 123 0.08 -4.93 12.99
C GLY A 123 0.66 -4.92 11.58
N ILE A 124 1.28 -3.81 11.13
CA ILE A 124 1.96 -3.75 9.84
C ILE A 124 3.25 -4.58 9.90
N ILE A 125 3.46 -5.44 8.91
CA ILE A 125 4.70 -6.22 8.79
C ILE A 125 5.76 -5.36 8.10
N PHE A 126 6.92 -5.26 8.73
CA PHE A 126 8.04 -4.47 8.24
C PHE A 126 9.10 -5.39 7.60
N ILE A 127 9.50 -5.07 6.38
CA ILE A 127 10.51 -5.83 5.63
C ILE A 127 11.74 -4.97 5.34
N ASP A 128 12.92 -5.53 5.62
CA ASP A 128 14.21 -4.97 5.23
C ASP A 128 14.59 -5.36 3.81
N ARG A 129 14.42 -4.44 2.87
CA ARG A 129 14.69 -4.68 1.46
C ARG A 129 16.17 -4.76 1.12
N LYS A 130 17.08 -4.38 2.02
CA LYS A 130 18.53 -4.55 1.86
C LYS A 130 18.95 -5.98 2.16
N ARG A 131 18.22 -6.67 3.05
CA ARG A 131 18.46 -8.05 3.44
C ARG A 131 17.48 -8.97 2.74
N ARG A 132 17.88 -9.46 1.57
CA ARG A 132 17.03 -10.28 0.70
C ARG A 132 16.61 -11.60 1.37
N GLU A 133 17.52 -12.27 2.07
CA GLU A 133 17.23 -13.54 2.73
C GLU A 133 16.21 -13.37 3.87
N GLU A 134 16.43 -12.39 4.74
CA GLU A 134 15.48 -12.02 5.83
C GLU A 134 14.09 -11.71 5.26
N SER A 135 14.02 -10.89 4.19
CA SER A 135 12.77 -10.59 3.49
C SER A 135 12.05 -11.84 2.98
N ILE A 136 12.80 -12.82 2.46
CA ILE A 136 12.24 -14.07 1.92
C ILE A 136 11.73 -14.96 3.04
N SER A 137 12.44 -15.04 4.18
CA SER A 137 11.96 -15.77 5.36
C SER A 137 10.64 -15.20 5.86
N THR A 138 10.58 -13.88 6.09
CA THR A 138 9.36 -13.21 6.54
C THR A 138 8.20 -13.42 5.56
N LEU A 139 8.43 -13.31 4.25
CA LEU A 139 7.38 -13.60 3.27
C LEU A 139 6.93 -15.06 3.29
N THR A 140 7.82 -16.00 3.62
CA THR A 140 7.48 -17.43 3.70
C THR A 140 6.64 -17.71 4.95
N GLU A 141 6.95 -17.10 6.09
CA GLU A 141 6.13 -17.15 7.30
C GLU A 141 4.73 -16.55 7.05
N VAL A 142 4.67 -15.39 6.39
CA VAL A 142 3.41 -14.77 5.99
C VAL A 142 2.61 -15.68 5.06
N ALA A 143 3.26 -16.39 4.15
CA ALA A 143 2.61 -17.36 3.26
C ALA A 143 1.91 -18.49 4.04
N GLN A 144 2.52 -18.97 5.13
CA GLN A 144 1.94 -20.00 5.98
C GLN A 144 0.73 -19.45 6.77
N SER A 145 0.85 -18.25 7.31
CA SER A 145 -0.22 -17.61 8.09
C SER A 145 -1.43 -17.19 7.24
N LEU A 146 -1.25 -16.94 5.93
CA LEU A 146 -2.36 -16.63 5.01
C LEU A 146 -3.48 -17.66 5.10
N HIS A 147 -3.15 -18.95 5.02
CA HIS A 147 -4.12 -20.04 5.10
C HIS A 147 -4.54 -20.34 6.52
N LYS A 148 -3.58 -20.46 7.44
CA LYS A 148 -3.82 -20.86 8.83
C LYS A 148 -4.80 -19.92 9.54
N ASP A 149 -4.62 -18.61 9.35
CA ASP A 149 -5.35 -17.58 10.09
C ASP A 149 -6.39 -16.84 9.22
N ASN A 150 -6.56 -17.28 7.96
CA ASN A 150 -7.39 -16.65 6.93
C ASN A 150 -7.11 -15.13 6.79
N LEU A 151 -5.82 -14.82 6.60
CA LEU A 151 -5.33 -13.46 6.46
C LEU A 151 -5.38 -13.00 5.01
N ARG A 152 -5.40 -11.68 4.85
CA ARG A 152 -5.21 -10.98 3.59
C ARG A 152 -3.96 -10.13 3.73
N VAL A 153 -3.21 -9.98 2.66
CA VAL A 153 -1.97 -9.21 2.71
C VAL A 153 -2.05 -8.08 1.72
N LEU A 154 -1.65 -6.87 2.12
CA LEU A 154 -1.67 -5.69 1.26
C LEU A 154 -0.24 -5.24 0.97
N ILE A 155 0.09 -5.10 -0.31
CA ILE A 155 1.43 -4.73 -0.76
C ILE A 155 1.37 -3.64 -1.84
N PHE A 156 2.28 -2.69 -1.76
CA PHE A 156 2.56 -1.73 -2.83
C PHE A 156 3.76 -2.23 -3.66
N PRO A 157 3.55 -2.92 -4.80
CA PRO A 157 4.62 -3.60 -5.53
C PRO A 157 5.62 -2.63 -6.19
N GLU A 158 5.26 -1.37 -6.45
CA GLU A 158 6.22 -0.34 -6.91
C GLU A 158 7.33 -0.11 -5.88
N GLY A 159 7.01 -0.27 -4.59
CA GLY A 159 7.95 -0.10 -3.49
C GLY A 159 8.39 1.34 -3.25
N THR A 160 7.91 2.32 -4.00
CA THR A 160 8.10 3.75 -3.78
C THR A 160 6.88 4.49 -4.28
N ARG A 161 6.75 5.76 -3.89
CA ARG A 161 5.70 6.65 -4.37
C ARG A 161 6.01 7.09 -5.80
N ASN A 162 4.99 7.14 -6.63
CA ASN A 162 5.06 7.51 -8.03
C ASN A 162 4.05 8.61 -8.35
N HIS A 163 4.57 9.78 -8.75
CA HIS A 163 3.77 10.94 -9.14
C HIS A 163 3.59 11.05 -10.66
N GLY A 164 4.11 10.09 -11.44
CA GLY A 164 4.02 10.05 -12.89
C GLY A 164 2.66 9.56 -13.39
N ASP A 165 2.50 9.57 -14.72
CA ASP A 165 1.26 9.19 -15.39
C ASP A 165 1.15 7.67 -15.67
N SER A 166 2.25 6.93 -15.52
CA SER A 166 2.31 5.46 -15.67
C SER A 166 2.92 4.81 -14.44
N MET A 167 2.57 3.56 -14.15
CA MET A 167 3.12 2.78 -13.02
C MET A 167 4.61 2.50 -13.18
N LEU A 168 5.33 2.47 -12.05
CA LEU A 168 6.71 1.98 -12.03
C LEU A 168 6.77 0.46 -12.23
N PRO A 169 7.94 -0.09 -12.58
CA PRO A 169 8.16 -1.53 -12.56
C PRO A 169 7.83 -2.14 -11.19
N PHE A 170 7.08 -3.23 -11.21
CA PHE A 170 6.68 -3.92 -9.99
C PHE A 170 7.79 -4.85 -9.48
N LYS A 171 7.97 -4.85 -8.17
CA LYS A 171 8.84 -5.80 -7.47
C LYS A 171 8.13 -7.15 -7.34
N ARG A 172 8.89 -8.23 -7.54
CA ARG A 172 8.38 -9.61 -7.57
C ARG A 172 7.91 -10.16 -6.22
N GLY A 173 8.26 -9.51 -5.09
CA GLY A 173 8.02 -10.06 -3.75
C GLY A 173 6.55 -10.39 -3.45
N ALA A 174 5.63 -9.51 -3.85
CA ALA A 174 4.18 -9.73 -3.66
C ALA A 174 3.66 -10.92 -4.46
N PHE A 175 4.14 -11.07 -5.69
CA PHE A 175 3.72 -12.11 -6.63
C PHE A 175 4.30 -13.46 -6.24
N LEU A 176 5.57 -13.48 -5.78
CA LEU A 176 6.18 -14.68 -5.23
C LEU A 176 5.46 -15.16 -3.98
N LEU A 177 5.03 -14.24 -3.09
CA LEU A 177 4.21 -14.58 -1.93
C LEU A 177 2.90 -15.24 -2.36
N ALA A 178 2.17 -14.63 -3.30
CA ALA A 178 0.89 -15.13 -3.76
C ALA A 178 1.01 -16.52 -4.44
N VAL A 179 2.04 -16.72 -5.27
CA VAL A 179 2.32 -17.99 -5.92
C VAL A 179 2.76 -19.04 -4.91
N LYS A 180 3.68 -18.73 -3.97
CA LYS A 180 4.07 -19.69 -2.92
C LYS A 180 2.90 -20.11 -2.04
N ALA A 181 2.03 -19.16 -1.70
CA ALA A 181 0.85 -19.43 -0.90
C ALA A 181 -0.30 -20.01 -1.73
N GLN A 182 -0.21 -20.04 -3.08
CA GLN A 182 -1.30 -20.45 -3.98
C GLN A 182 -2.61 -19.70 -3.66
N VAL A 183 -2.50 -18.39 -3.41
CA VAL A 183 -3.65 -17.50 -3.17
C VAL A 183 -3.80 -16.47 -4.29
N PRO A 184 -5.03 -16.09 -4.66
CA PRO A 184 -5.24 -15.15 -5.74
C PRO A 184 -4.71 -13.75 -5.40
N ILE A 185 -4.44 -12.97 -6.44
CA ILE A 185 -4.03 -11.57 -6.33
C ILE A 185 -5.21 -10.69 -6.74
N ILE A 186 -5.54 -9.69 -5.93
CA ILE A 186 -6.55 -8.67 -6.26
C ILE A 186 -5.84 -7.35 -6.55
N PRO A 187 -5.77 -6.91 -7.82
CA PRO A 187 -5.21 -5.62 -8.16
C PRO A 187 -6.18 -4.47 -7.82
N VAL A 188 -5.68 -3.41 -7.23
CA VAL A 188 -6.45 -2.19 -6.96
C VAL A 188 -5.74 -0.98 -7.54
N VAL A 189 -6.44 -0.24 -8.38
CA VAL A 189 -5.92 0.92 -9.10
C VAL A 189 -6.46 2.20 -8.48
N LEU A 190 -5.53 3.04 -8.07
CA LEU A 190 -5.73 4.37 -7.51
C LEU A 190 -5.58 5.40 -8.63
N SER A 191 -6.59 6.24 -8.82
CA SER A 191 -6.51 7.36 -9.79
C SER A 191 -5.52 8.43 -9.35
N SER A 192 -5.00 9.20 -10.31
CA SER A 192 -4.08 10.29 -10.02
C SER A 192 -4.65 11.31 -9.03
N TYR A 193 -3.85 11.63 -8.01
CA TYR A 193 -4.14 12.69 -7.04
C TYR A 193 -3.96 14.10 -7.62
N TYR A 194 -3.30 14.25 -8.78
CA TYR A 194 -2.83 15.55 -9.29
C TYR A 194 -3.92 16.61 -9.42
N ASN A 195 -5.16 16.19 -9.73
CA ASN A 195 -6.28 17.11 -9.93
C ASN A 195 -6.56 17.95 -8.67
N PHE A 196 -6.32 17.40 -7.48
CA PHE A 196 -6.68 18.04 -6.23
C PHE A 196 -5.54 18.15 -5.21
N TYR A 197 -4.49 17.35 -5.38
CA TYR A 197 -3.30 17.37 -4.54
C TYR A 197 -2.02 17.36 -5.40
N ASN A 198 -1.23 18.42 -5.26
CA ASN A 198 0.09 18.52 -5.85
C ASN A 198 1.09 19.01 -4.81
N GLN A 199 2.00 18.12 -4.41
CA GLN A 199 3.03 18.43 -3.42
C GLN A 199 4.03 19.49 -3.89
N LYS A 200 4.38 19.51 -5.19
CA LYS A 200 5.33 20.48 -5.76
C LYS A 200 4.75 21.89 -5.77
N GLU A 201 3.48 22.00 -6.15
CA GLU A 201 2.75 23.28 -6.20
C GLU A 201 2.16 23.68 -4.82
N LYS A 202 2.38 22.86 -3.78
CA LYS A 202 1.74 23.02 -2.45
C LYS A 202 0.22 23.22 -2.52
N ARG A 203 -0.40 22.62 -3.53
CA ARG A 203 -1.82 22.77 -3.81
C ARG A 203 -2.58 21.62 -3.17
N PHE A 204 -3.56 21.97 -2.35
CA PHE A 204 -4.52 21.03 -1.80
C PHE A 204 -5.91 21.65 -1.93
N THR A 205 -6.76 20.99 -2.71
CA THR A 205 -8.14 21.41 -2.94
C THR A 205 -9.07 20.21 -2.74
N PRO A 206 -10.36 20.43 -2.44
CA PRO A 206 -11.35 19.37 -2.48
C PRO A 206 -11.35 18.66 -3.82
N GLY A 207 -11.56 17.35 -3.83
CA GLY A 207 -11.43 16.58 -5.05
C GLY A 207 -11.95 15.16 -4.94
N LYS A 208 -11.93 14.48 -6.08
CA LYS A 208 -12.47 13.13 -6.21
C LYS A 208 -11.34 12.13 -6.44
N MET A 209 -11.32 11.09 -5.62
CA MET A 209 -10.42 9.95 -5.73
C MET A 209 -11.21 8.72 -6.18
N ILE A 210 -10.82 8.11 -7.30
CA ILE A 210 -11.45 6.91 -7.83
C ILE A 210 -10.56 5.71 -7.50
N ILE A 211 -11.17 4.72 -6.87
CA ILE A 211 -10.54 3.43 -6.56
C ILE A 211 -11.22 2.38 -7.42
N GLN A 212 -10.44 1.63 -8.19
CA GLN A 212 -10.92 0.53 -9.01
C GLN A 212 -10.33 -0.78 -8.52
N ILE A 213 -11.16 -1.65 -7.98
CA ILE A 213 -10.76 -2.99 -7.56
C ILE A 213 -11.03 -3.91 -8.73
N LEU A 214 -9.97 -4.49 -9.30
CA LEU A 214 -10.05 -5.38 -10.46
C LEU A 214 -10.43 -6.80 -10.01
N PRO A 215 -10.91 -7.65 -10.94
CA PRO A 215 -11.13 -9.06 -10.67
C PRO A 215 -9.86 -9.75 -10.17
N GLU A 216 -10.05 -10.81 -9.39
CA GLU A 216 -8.94 -11.60 -8.88
C GLU A 216 -8.20 -12.34 -10.00
N VAL A 217 -6.88 -12.42 -9.87
CA VAL A 217 -6.00 -13.17 -10.77
C VAL A 217 -5.57 -14.43 -10.03
N GLU A 218 -5.98 -15.59 -10.56
CA GLU A 218 -5.65 -16.88 -9.97
C GLU A 218 -4.15 -17.17 -10.09
N THR A 219 -3.60 -17.76 -9.03
CA THR A 219 -2.19 -18.20 -8.96
C THR A 219 -2.07 -19.71 -8.79
N LEU A 220 -3.20 -20.42 -8.75
CA LEU A 220 -3.24 -21.86 -8.54
C LEU A 220 -2.54 -22.57 -9.70
N GLY A 221 -1.59 -23.45 -9.37
CA GLY A 221 -0.78 -24.18 -10.35
C GLY A 221 0.39 -23.39 -10.94
N LEU A 222 0.54 -22.10 -10.62
CA LEU A 222 1.71 -21.33 -11.05
C LEU A 222 2.94 -21.67 -10.20
N GLY A 223 4.11 -21.64 -10.83
CA GLY A 223 5.40 -21.82 -10.20
C GLY A 223 6.22 -20.53 -10.08
N PRO A 224 7.40 -20.58 -9.44
CA PRO A 224 8.31 -19.43 -9.34
C PRO A 224 8.72 -18.84 -10.69
N ASP A 225 8.78 -19.66 -11.74
CA ASP A 225 9.17 -19.25 -13.09
C ASP A 225 8.09 -18.43 -13.81
N ASP A 226 6.83 -18.54 -13.38
CA ASP A 226 5.71 -17.77 -13.93
C ASP A 226 5.64 -16.35 -13.34
N VAL A 227 6.28 -16.12 -12.19
CA VAL A 227 6.23 -14.85 -11.44
C VAL A 227 6.60 -13.63 -12.29
N PRO A 228 7.65 -13.63 -13.13
CA PRO A 228 7.97 -12.49 -13.99
C PRO A 228 6.83 -12.13 -14.95
N LYS A 229 6.22 -13.14 -15.59
CA LYS A 229 5.11 -12.96 -16.55
C LYS A 229 3.86 -12.46 -15.83
N LEU A 230 3.50 -13.08 -14.70
CA LEU A 230 2.39 -12.66 -13.86
C LEU A 230 2.53 -11.21 -13.38
N THR A 231 3.74 -10.83 -12.96
CA THR A 231 4.06 -9.47 -12.50
C THR A 231 3.83 -8.45 -13.61
N ALA A 232 4.33 -8.72 -14.82
CA ALA A 232 4.16 -7.83 -15.97
C ALA A 232 2.69 -7.70 -16.36
N GLN A 233 1.98 -8.83 -16.48
CA GLN A 233 0.56 -8.85 -16.82
C GLN A 233 -0.29 -8.03 -15.86
N ILE A 234 -0.09 -8.20 -14.54
CA ILE A 234 -0.85 -7.45 -13.53
C ILE A 234 -0.48 -5.97 -13.59
N ARG A 235 0.80 -5.63 -13.75
CA ARG A 235 1.23 -4.24 -13.88
C ARG A 235 0.60 -3.56 -15.09
N ASP A 236 0.63 -4.20 -16.25
CA ASP A 236 0.08 -3.63 -17.49
C ASP A 236 -1.45 -3.53 -17.43
N SER A 237 -2.12 -4.52 -16.84
CA SER A 237 -3.56 -4.47 -16.57
C SER A 237 -3.91 -3.31 -15.64
N MET A 238 -3.17 -3.14 -14.55
CA MET A 238 -3.38 -2.03 -13.62
C MET A 238 -3.13 -0.67 -14.28
N ASP A 239 -2.04 -0.53 -15.06
CA ASP A 239 -1.69 0.70 -15.76
C ASP A 239 -2.75 1.10 -16.79
N PHE A 240 -3.29 0.13 -17.54
CA PHE A 240 -4.40 0.36 -18.47
C PHE A 240 -5.65 0.93 -17.78
N HIS A 241 -5.91 0.50 -16.54
CA HIS A 241 -7.06 0.94 -15.76
C HIS A 241 -6.84 2.25 -15.02
N ILE A 242 -5.63 2.85 -15.05
CA ILE A 242 -5.43 4.19 -14.49
C ILE A 242 -6.34 5.17 -15.25
N PRO A 243 -7.25 5.87 -14.57
CA PRO A 243 -7.95 6.99 -15.17
C PRO A 243 -6.94 8.09 -15.48
N LEU A 244 -6.43 8.12 -16.71
CA LEU A 244 -5.39 9.06 -17.11
C LEU A 244 -5.86 10.50 -16.94
N LYS A 245 -4.90 11.31 -16.49
CA LYS A 245 -4.95 12.77 -16.36
C LYS A 245 -5.47 13.49 -17.61
N HIS A 246 -5.27 12.90 -18.80
CA HIS A 246 -5.60 13.48 -20.11
C HIS A 246 -6.00 12.47 -21.21
N ARG A 247 -6.67 11.35 -20.92
CA ARG A 247 -7.32 10.61 -22.03
C ARG A 247 -8.54 11.38 -22.51
N ARG A 248 -8.38 12.24 -23.53
CA ARG A 248 -9.41 12.31 -24.58
C ARG A 248 -9.56 10.87 -25.03
N ARG A 249 -10.69 10.24 -24.72
CA ARG A 249 -10.99 8.89 -25.17
C ARG A 249 -11.01 8.92 -26.69
N HIS A 250 -9.90 8.65 -27.35
CA HIS A 250 -9.96 8.04 -28.66
C HIS A 250 -10.52 6.65 -28.40
N CYS A 251 -11.84 6.55 -28.52
CA CYS A 251 -12.54 5.28 -28.55
C CYS A 251 -11.96 4.49 -29.72
N PHE A 252 -11.01 3.61 -29.46
CA PHE A 252 -10.79 2.46 -30.32
C PHE A 252 -11.92 1.48 -30.00
N LEU A 253 -13.09 1.75 -30.58
CA LEU A 253 -14.05 0.69 -30.86
C LEU A 253 -13.43 -0.18 -31.95
N PRO A 254 -13.36 -1.51 -31.80
CA PRO A 254 -13.06 -2.38 -32.92
C PRO A 254 -14.23 -2.26 -33.89
N LEU A 255 -14.01 -1.61 -35.04
CA LEU A 255 -14.93 -1.75 -36.17
C LEU A 255 -14.81 -3.19 -36.69
N PRO A 256 -15.92 -3.88 -36.92
CA PRO A 256 -15.87 -5.15 -37.60
C PRO A 256 -15.61 -4.86 -39.10
N TRP A 257 -14.83 -5.74 -39.73
CA TRP A 257 -14.60 -5.85 -41.18
C TRP A 257 -13.34 -5.15 -41.74
N GLY A 258 -12.61 -5.95 -42.52
CA GLY A 258 -11.29 -5.66 -43.05
C GLY A 258 -11.28 -4.57 -44.12
N GLY A 259 -10.11 -3.97 -44.29
CA GLY A 259 -9.84 -3.01 -45.35
C GLY A 259 -8.58 -2.20 -45.06
N PHE A 260 -7.55 -2.40 -45.88
CA PHE A 260 -6.31 -1.61 -45.89
C PHE A 260 -6.61 -0.09 -45.96
N GLY A 261 -6.02 0.72 -45.08
CA GLY A 261 -6.13 2.18 -45.14
C GLY A 261 -5.17 2.91 -44.20
N ARG A 262 -4.35 3.79 -44.76
CA ARG A 262 -3.23 4.51 -44.12
C ARG A 262 -3.66 5.35 -42.91
N TYR A 263 -2.87 5.31 -41.83
CA TYR A 263 -2.96 6.22 -40.70
C TYR A 263 -2.39 7.59 -41.06
N LEU A 264 -3.25 8.61 -41.21
CA LEU A 264 -2.87 10.01 -41.19
C LEU A 264 -3.35 10.65 -39.88
N CYS A 265 -2.39 10.91 -38.99
CA CYS A 265 -2.61 11.64 -37.75
C CYS A 265 -2.74 13.13 -38.06
N HIS A 266 -3.93 13.69 -37.96
CA HIS A 266 -4.13 15.14 -38.01
C HIS A 266 -4.13 15.70 -36.58
N LYS A 267 -3.01 16.31 -36.19
CA LYS A 267 -2.95 17.26 -35.06
C LYS A 267 -3.84 18.46 -35.42
N ARG A 268 -4.80 18.80 -34.55
CA ARG A 268 -5.36 20.16 -34.48
C ARG A 268 -5.32 20.65 -33.04
N ASN A 269 -4.90 21.92 -32.95
CA ASN A 269 -4.64 22.75 -31.77
C ASN A 269 -5.67 22.60 -30.64
#